data_AF-A0A348MUR0-F1
#
_entry.id   AF-A0A348MUR0-F1
#
_cell.length_a   1.000
_cell.length_b   1.000
_cell.length_c   1.000
_cell.angle_alpha   90.00
_cell.angle_beta   90.00
_cell.angle_gamma   90.00
#
_symmetry.space_group_name_H-M   'P 1'
#
loop_
_entity.id
_entity.type
_entity.pdbx_description
1 polymer ?
#
loop_
_entity_poly.entity_id
_entity_poly.type
_entity_poly.pdbx_seq_one_letter_code
_entity_poly.pdbx_strand_id
1 'polypeptide(L)' 'MANIKSAKKRAIQAEKGRQHNASRRSFTRTCIKKVLAAIAAGDKDGAQAALATATPILDRMA' A
#
# COMPACT_ATOMS: atom_id res chain seq x y z
N MET A 1 12.84 -17.67 20.12
CA MET A 1 14.17 -17.80 19.47
C MET A 1 14.07 -18.83 18.35
N ALA A 2 14.51 -18.49 17.14
CA ALA A 2 14.45 -19.43 16.01
C ALA A 2 15.59 -20.46 16.13
N ASN A 3 15.34 -21.54 16.88
CA ASN A 3 16.38 -22.51 17.26
C ASN A 3 16.66 -23.58 16.18
N ILE A 4 15.78 -23.73 15.19
CA ILE A 4 15.95 -24.64 14.05
C ILE A 4 16.32 -23.89 12.77
N LYS A 5 17.11 -24.50 11.87
CA LYS A 5 17.59 -23.87 10.62
C LYS A 5 16.44 -23.32 9.76
N SER A 6 15.33 -24.05 9.67
CA SER A 6 14.11 -23.63 8.95
C SER A 6 13.46 -22.39 9.56
N ALA A 7 13.41 -22.28 10.89
CA ALA A 7 12.85 -21.13 11.59
C ALA A 7 13.71 -19.87 11.37
N LYS A 8 15.04 -19.99 11.37
CA LYS A 8 15.94 -18.87 11.05
C LYS A 8 15.68 -18.37 9.63
N LYS A 9 15.56 -19.28 8.66
CA LYS A 9 15.20 -18.95 7.27
C LYS A 9 13.84 -18.25 7.18
N ARG A 10 12.82 -18.76 7.89
CA ARG A 10 11.48 -18.17 7.93
C ARG A 10 11.47 -16.76 8.53
N ALA A 11 12.26 -16.51 9.58
CA ALA A 11 12.37 -15.17 10.18
C ALA A 11 12.92 -14.14 9.18
N ILE A 12 13.97 -14.50 8.42
CA ILE A 12 14.54 -13.63 7.38
C ILE A 12 13.53 -13.38 6.25
N GLN A 13 12.82 -14.42 5.80
CA GLN A 13 11.80 -14.29 4.76
C GLN A 13 10.61 -13.43 5.22
N ALA A 14 10.17 -13.61 6.45
CA ALA A 14 9.07 -12.84 7.03
C ALA A 14 9.39 -11.34 7.09
N GLU A 15 10.61 -10.99 7.48
CA GLU A 15 11.03 -9.59 7.53
C GLU A 15 11.07 -8.94 6.13
N LYS A 16 11.60 -9.64 5.13
CA LYS A 16 11.58 -9.19 3.73
C LYS A 16 10.16 -8.97 3.22
N GLY A 17 9.26 -9.93 3.49
CA GLY A 17 7.84 -9.82 3.14
C GLY A 17 7.15 -8.66 3.87
N ARG A 18 7.47 -8.46 5.16
CA ARG A 18 6.92 -7.36 5.97
C ARG A 18 7.29 -6.00 5.38
N GLN A 19 8.56 -5.78 5.06
CA GLN A 19 9.03 -4.50 4.49
C GLN A 19 8.35 -4.21 3.15
N HIS A 20 8.28 -5.21 2.26
CA HIS A 20 7.66 -5.07 0.95
C HIS A 20 6.14 -4.84 1.02
N ASN A 21 5.45 -5.47 1.97
CA ASN A 21 4.02 -5.26 2.16
C ASN A 21 3.73 -3.92 2.86
N ALA A 22 4.64 -3.46 3.72
CA ALA A 22 4.52 -2.17 4.38
C ALA A 22 4.57 -1.01 3.38
N SER A 23 5.53 -1.02 2.45
CA SER A 23 5.66 0.03 1.41
C SER A 23 4.46 0.05 0.45
N ARG A 24 3.95 -1.11 0.05
CA ARG A 24 2.76 -1.20 -0.81
C ARG A 24 1.52 -0.69 -0.11
N ARG A 25 1.32 -1.08 1.16
CA ARG A 25 0.18 -0.60 1.97
C ARG A 25 0.23 0.92 2.19
N SER A 26 1.39 1.49 2.47
CA SER A 26 1.52 2.94 2.66
C SER A 26 1.25 3.71 1.36
N PHE A 27 1.71 3.19 0.22
CA PHE A 27 1.45 3.78 -1.08
C PHE A 27 -0.06 3.84 -1.39
N THR A 28 -0.77 2.73 -1.25
CA THR A 28 -2.23 2.68 -1.51
C THR A 28 -3.02 3.57 -0.56
N ARG A 29 -2.65 3.62 0.72
CA ARG A 29 -3.21 4.58 1.68
C ARG A 29 -2.99 6.03 1.26
N THR A 30 -1.82 6.33 0.69
CA THR A 30 -1.49 7.67 0.21
C THR A 30 -2.34 8.06 -0.99
N CYS A 31 -2.56 7.15 -1.94
CA CYS A 31 -3.46 7.38 -3.07
C CYS A 31 -4.90 7.67 -2.62
N ILE A 32 -5.43 6.88 -1.68
CA ILE A 32 -6.76 7.14 -1.09
C ILE A 32 -6.80 8.52 -0.42
N LYS A 33 -5.77 8.86 0.37
CA LYS A 33 -5.71 10.16 1.06
C LYS A 33 -5.71 11.34 0.08
N LYS A 34 -5.02 11.22 -1.07
CA LYS A 34 -5.02 12.26 -2.11
C LYS A 34 -6.41 12.47 -2.70
N VAL A 35 -7.14 11.39 -2.98
CA VAL A 35 -8.53 11.46 -3.46
C VAL A 35 -9.42 12.16 -2.42
N LEU A 36 -9.35 11.74 -1.16
CA LEU A 36 -10.13 12.36 -0.07
C LEU A 36 -9.79 13.84 0.11
N ALA A 37 -8.52 14.22 -0.01
CA ALA A 37 -8.09 15.61 0.08
C ALA A 37 -8.63 16.46 -1.08
N ALA A 38 -8.61 15.94 -2.32
CA ALA A 38 -9.17 16.61 -3.48
C ALA A 38 -10.70 16.80 -3.36
N ILE A 39 -11.40 15.77 -2.85
CA ILE A 39 -12.84 15.84 -2.57
C ILE A 39 -13.13 16.91 -1.50
N ALA A 40 -12.36 16.93 -0.40
CA ALA A 40 -12.51 17.91 0.67
C ALA A 40 -12.23 19.36 0.19
N ALA A 41 -11.35 19.52 -0.79
CA ALA A 41 -11.05 20.81 -1.41
C ALA A 41 -12.10 21.27 -2.44
N GLY A 42 -13.09 20.42 -2.78
CA GLY A 42 -14.13 20.74 -3.77
C GLY A 42 -13.66 20.69 -5.23
N ASP A 43 -12.46 20.18 -5.50
CA ASP A 43 -11.91 20.02 -6.85
C ASP A 43 -12.39 18.71 -7.47
N LYS A 44 -13.43 18.80 -8.29
CA LYS A 44 -14.07 17.65 -8.94
C LYS A 44 -13.17 16.99 -9.99
N ASP A 45 -12.45 17.79 -10.78
CA ASP A 45 -11.62 17.29 -11.88
C ASP A 45 -10.35 16.64 -11.32
N GLY A 46 -9.74 17.28 -10.31
CA GLY A 46 -8.60 16.72 -9.58
C GLY A 46 -8.94 15.43 -8.83
N ALA A 47 -10.15 15.35 -8.25
CA ALA A 47 -10.62 14.14 -7.60
C ALA A 47 -10.85 12.98 -8.59
N GLN A 48 -11.41 13.25 -9.77
CA GLN A 48 -11.60 12.24 -10.82
C GLN A 48 -10.27 11.71 -11.35
N ALA A 49 -9.31 12.59 -11.62
CA ALA A 49 -7.97 12.19 -12.08
C ALA A 49 -7.22 11.35 -11.02
N ALA A 50 -7.29 11.76 -9.75
CA ALA A 50 -6.70 11.02 -8.64
C ALA A 50 -7.37 9.65 -8.45
N LEU A 51 -8.70 9.56 -8.62
CA LEU A 51 -9.46 8.32 -8.49
C LEU A 51 -9.15 7.35 -9.62
N ALA A 52 -9.07 7.81 -10.87
CA ALA A 52 -8.68 6.99 -12.02
C ALA A 52 -7.27 6.38 -11.88
N THR A 53 -6.38 7.09 -11.18
CA THR A 53 -5.03 6.57 -10.87
C THR A 53 -5.06 5.60 -9.68
N ALA A 54 -5.92 5.85 -8.68
CA ALA A 54 -6.02 5.04 -7.47
C ALA A 54 -6.67 3.67 -7.71
N THR A 55 -7.65 3.56 -8.61
CA THR A 55 -8.37 2.31 -8.91
C THR A 55 -7.45 1.14 -9.33
N PRO A 56 -6.56 1.25 -10.34
CA PRO A 56 -5.69 0.13 -10.71
C PRO A 56 -4.64 -0.22 -9.64
N ILE A 57 -4.31 0.73 -8.76
CA ILE A 57 -3.39 0.51 -7.63
C ILE A 57 -4.08 -0.32 -6.54
N LEU A 58 -5.37 -0.06 -6.30
CA LEU A 58 -6.20 -0.82 -5.36
C LEU A 58 -6.41 -2.25 -5.86
N ASP A 59 -6.77 -2.41 -7.13
CA ASP A 59 -7.02 -3.74 -7.71
C ASP A 59 -5.76 -4.62 -7.74
N ARG A 60 -4.58 -4.03 -7.95
CA ARG A 60 -3.29 -4.77 -7.92
C ARG A 60 -2.87 -5.21 -6.51
N MET A 61 -3.48 -4.63 -5.47
CA MET A 61 -3.18 -4.93 -4.09
C MET A 61 -4.17 -5.90 -3.41
N ALA A 62 -5.33 -6.15 -4.05
CA ALA A 62 -6.30 -7.16 -3.64
C ALA A 62 -5.76 -8.58 -3.91
#